data_AF-Q2U072-F1
#
_entry.id   AF-Q2U072-F1
#
_cell.length_a   1.000
_cell.length_b   1.000
_cell.length_c   1.000
_cell.angle_alpha   90.00
_cell.angle_beta   90.00
_cell.angle_gamma   90.00
#
_symmetry.space_group_name_H-M   'P 1'
#
loop_
_entity.id
_entity.type
_entity.pdbx_description
1 polymer ?
#
loop_
_entity_poly.entity_id
_entity_poly.type
_entity_poly.pdbx_seq_one_letter_code
_entity_poly.pdbx_strand_id
1 'polypeptide(L)'
;MVSTSGSKLLPEAAVEKLRTKLLPLTTVLTPNIPEAKLLLKDAGLDVPEPEGLPDVLQLVKQVKALGPKAVLLKGGHLPLTKDHKTARNQDEATTVIDVLYDGQDITLFETDFLLSRNTHGTGCSLASSIAANIALGKDLKRAVHSAVRFVEAGIKTSFDIGKGSGPINHFHSVYTLPFAPGTLPVEKFKEYLVQDYLYLVDQCTLHLSNGLCLTMSNSLEAMRSQPTRLRIWNPLLHRRRSSYTSSAKQRCT
;
A
#
# COMPACT_ATOMS: atom_id res chain seq x y z
N MET A 1 16.14 20.62 5.47
CA MET A 1 15.10 19.66 5.87
C MET A 1 15.61 18.90 7.08
N VAL A 2 14.71 18.48 7.96
CA VAL A 2 15.05 17.82 9.23
C VAL A 2 14.69 16.35 9.09
N SER A 3 15.63 15.45 9.31
CA SER A 3 15.35 14.01 9.25
C SER A 3 14.29 13.62 10.28
N THR A 4 13.67 12.46 10.11
CA THR A 4 12.83 11.83 11.16
C THR A 4 13.58 11.59 12.47
N SER A 5 14.93 11.61 12.44
CA SER A 5 15.82 11.54 13.61
C SER A 5 16.21 12.93 14.16
N GLY A 6 15.66 14.02 13.64
CA GLY A 6 15.90 15.39 14.13
C GLY A 6 17.14 16.10 13.57
N SER A 7 17.90 15.48 12.67
CA SER A 7 19.14 16.07 12.13
C SER A 7 18.83 17.11 11.04
N LYS A 8 19.44 18.30 11.13
CA LYS A 8 19.33 19.35 10.10
C LYS A 8 20.16 18.95 8.87
N LEU A 9 19.49 18.57 7.79
CA LEU A 9 20.10 18.05 6.56
C LEU A 9 20.44 19.14 5.52
N LEU A 10 19.89 20.35 5.67
CA LEU A 10 20.15 21.46 4.74
C LEU A 10 20.72 22.67 5.48
N PRO A 11 21.74 23.34 4.90
CA PRO A 11 22.16 24.67 5.31
C PRO A 11 21.00 25.68 5.19
N GLU A 12 21.04 26.76 5.95
CA GLU A 12 19.97 27.77 5.96
C GLU A 12 19.77 28.42 4.60
N ALA A 13 20.86 28.79 3.91
CA ALA A 13 20.80 29.30 2.55
C ALA A 13 20.12 28.34 1.54
N ALA A 14 20.14 27.03 1.80
CA ALA A 14 19.44 26.06 0.96
C ALA A 14 17.94 25.98 1.29
N VAL A 15 17.55 26.22 2.55
CA VAL A 15 16.14 26.31 2.96
C VAL A 15 15.48 27.53 2.34
N GLU A 16 16.14 28.69 2.38
CA GLU A 16 15.67 29.92 1.76
C GLU A 16 15.45 29.74 0.25
N LYS A 17 16.42 29.15 -0.46
CA LYS A 17 16.31 28.85 -1.89
C LYS A 17 15.18 27.86 -2.19
N LEU A 18 15.03 26.83 -1.37
CA LEU A 18 13.92 25.87 -1.51
C LEU A 18 12.58 26.61 -1.37
N ARG A 19 12.43 27.46 -0.35
CA ARG A 19 11.21 28.23 -0.10
C ARG A 19 10.91 29.21 -1.23
N THR A 20 11.90 30.00 -1.66
CA THR A 20 11.67 31.11 -2.60
C THR A 20 11.71 30.70 -4.08
N LYS A 21 12.37 29.60 -4.43
CA LYS A 21 12.55 29.15 -5.82
C LYS A 21 11.81 27.86 -6.15
N LEU A 22 11.82 26.86 -5.25
CA LEU A 22 11.24 25.55 -5.55
C LEU A 22 9.77 25.44 -5.13
N LEU A 23 9.41 25.88 -3.91
CA LEU A 23 8.04 25.75 -3.41
C LEU A 23 6.98 26.35 -4.35
N PRO A 24 7.16 27.52 -4.99
CA PRO A 24 6.17 28.07 -5.93
C PRO A 24 5.89 27.17 -7.15
N LEU A 25 6.82 26.27 -7.50
CA LEU A 25 6.70 25.33 -8.62
C LEU A 25 6.20 23.95 -8.17
N THR A 26 6.22 23.67 -6.87
CA THR A 26 5.93 22.36 -6.29
C THR A 26 4.44 22.02 -6.39
N THR A 27 4.11 20.92 -7.07
CA THR A 27 2.73 20.40 -7.15
C THR A 27 2.21 19.94 -5.79
N VAL A 28 3.02 19.20 -5.03
CA VAL A 28 2.69 18.76 -3.68
C VAL A 28 3.94 18.76 -2.82
N LEU A 29 3.90 19.47 -1.70
CA LEU A 29 4.95 19.45 -0.69
C LEU A 29 4.59 18.42 0.39
N THR A 30 5.51 17.57 0.82
CA THR A 30 5.24 16.49 1.79
C THR A 30 6.07 16.61 3.08
N PRO A 31 6.00 17.72 3.83
CA PRO A 31 6.87 17.93 4.99
C PRO A 31 6.39 17.11 6.19
N ASN A 32 7.30 16.71 7.07
CA ASN A 32 6.94 16.35 8.45
C ASN A 32 6.74 17.63 9.30
N ILE A 33 6.24 17.49 10.53
CA ILE A 33 6.01 18.63 11.44
C ILE A 33 7.29 19.44 11.68
N PRO A 34 8.44 18.84 12.04
CA PRO A 34 9.70 19.60 12.18
C PRO A 34 10.14 20.36 10.92
N GLU A 35 10.00 19.75 9.73
CA GLU A 35 10.29 20.36 8.43
C GLU A 35 9.36 21.54 8.15
N ALA A 36 8.05 21.38 8.42
CA ALA A 36 7.06 22.44 8.27
C ALA A 36 7.38 23.65 9.16
N LYS A 37 7.70 23.41 10.44
CA LYS A 37 8.12 24.46 11.37
C LYS A 37 9.39 25.15 10.92
N LEU A 38 10.38 24.40 10.41
CA LEU A 38 11.62 24.98 9.89
C LEU A 38 11.36 25.91 8.68
N LEU A 39 10.46 25.52 7.77
CA LEU A 39 10.09 26.34 6.61
C LEU A 39 9.37 27.63 7.01
N LEU A 40 8.50 27.56 8.02
CA LEU A 40 7.81 28.75 8.55
C LEU A 40 8.76 29.67 9.30
N LYS A 41 9.67 29.10 10.10
CA LYS A 41 10.71 29.87 10.81
C LYS A 41 11.61 30.64 9.84
N ASP A 42 12.03 30.01 8.74
CA ASP A 42 12.78 30.67 7.66
C ASP A 42 11.97 31.78 6.97
N ALA A 43 10.63 31.67 6.95
CA ALA A 43 9.73 32.73 6.48
C ALA A 43 9.46 33.84 7.51
N GLY A 44 10.09 33.78 8.69
CA GLY A 44 9.88 34.74 9.78
C GLY A 44 8.67 34.47 10.67
N LEU A 45 8.07 33.26 10.58
CA LEU A 45 6.93 32.84 11.39
C LEU A 45 7.38 31.76 12.39
N ASP A 46 7.41 32.12 13.66
CA ASP A 46 7.63 31.14 14.73
C ASP A 46 6.28 30.55 15.19
N VAL A 47 6.20 29.22 15.19
CA VAL A 47 4.96 28.48 15.48
C VAL A 47 5.20 27.52 16.63
N PRO A 48 4.25 27.44 17.60
CA PRO A 48 4.36 26.52 18.73
C PRO A 48 4.34 25.05 18.25
N GLU A 49 4.65 24.13 19.16
CA GLU A 49 4.45 22.71 18.89
C GLU A 49 2.93 22.44 18.81
N PRO A 50 2.43 21.73 17.78
CA PRO A 50 1.01 21.41 17.68
C PRO A 50 0.61 20.45 18.81
N GLU A 51 -0.48 20.73 19.52
CA GLU A 51 -0.98 19.90 20.63
C GLU A 51 -2.18 19.02 20.24
N GLY A 52 -2.65 19.14 19.00
CA GLY A 52 -3.65 18.23 18.45
C GLY A 52 -4.02 18.55 17.01
N LEU A 53 -5.06 17.89 16.52
CA LEU A 53 -5.52 18.04 15.14
C LEU A 53 -5.81 19.51 14.73
N PRO A 54 -6.46 20.37 15.55
CA PRO A 54 -6.71 21.76 15.17
C PRO A 54 -5.43 22.55 14.82
N ASP A 55 -4.36 22.36 15.58
CA ASP A 55 -3.08 23.04 15.35
C ASP A 55 -2.39 22.51 14.08
N VAL A 56 -2.49 21.21 13.82
CA VAL A 56 -1.99 20.59 12.58
C VAL A 56 -2.73 21.16 11.36
N LEU A 57 -4.05 21.38 11.46
CA LEU A 57 -4.84 22.01 10.40
C LEU A 57 -4.45 23.47 10.17
N GLN A 58 -4.09 24.20 11.22
CA GLN A 58 -3.57 25.56 11.08
C GLN A 58 -2.17 25.57 10.45
N LEU A 59 -1.30 24.67 10.91
CA LEU A 59 0.07 24.52 10.44
C LEU A 59 0.11 24.23 8.93
N VAL A 60 -0.71 23.29 8.43
CA VAL A 60 -0.73 22.97 6.99
C VAL A 60 -1.18 24.15 6.13
N LYS A 61 -2.13 24.97 6.62
CA LYS A 61 -2.59 26.20 5.93
C LYS A 61 -1.48 27.25 5.85
N GLN A 62 -0.72 27.44 6.94
CA GLN A 62 0.42 28.35 6.96
C GLN A 62 1.52 27.90 5.99
N VAL A 63 1.86 26.61 5.98
CA VAL A 63 2.85 26.06 5.04
C VAL A 63 2.39 26.21 3.59
N LYS A 64 1.09 26.00 3.32
CA LYS A 64 0.51 26.18 1.98
C LYS A 64 0.66 27.62 1.47
N ALA A 65 0.62 28.61 2.35
CA ALA A 65 0.81 30.01 2.00
C ALA A 65 2.25 30.33 1.53
N LEU A 66 3.21 29.43 1.73
CA LEU A 66 4.58 29.58 1.22
C LEU A 66 4.72 29.38 -0.30
N GLY A 67 3.66 28.94 -1.00
CA GLY A 67 3.62 28.83 -2.46
C GLY A 67 3.32 27.48 -3.11
N PRO A 68 3.48 26.29 -2.47
CA PRO A 68 3.22 25.02 -3.18
C PRO A 68 1.74 24.89 -3.56
N LYS A 69 1.43 24.16 -4.63
CA LYS A 69 0.04 23.97 -5.09
C LYS A 69 -0.79 23.14 -4.12
N ALA A 70 -0.17 22.23 -3.38
CA ALA A 70 -0.78 21.48 -2.29
C ALA A 70 0.28 21.11 -1.24
N VAL A 71 -0.16 20.79 -0.02
CA VAL A 71 0.69 20.34 1.09
C VAL A 71 0.10 19.09 1.72
N LEU A 72 0.89 18.04 1.84
CA LEU A 72 0.62 16.85 2.64
C LEU A 72 1.50 16.88 3.89
N LEU A 73 0.96 17.42 4.98
CA LEU A 73 1.65 17.48 6.26
C LEU A 73 1.59 16.10 6.94
N LYS A 74 2.76 15.49 7.16
CA LYS A 74 2.87 14.13 7.72
C LYS A 74 2.75 14.15 9.23
N GLY A 75 1.80 13.40 9.77
CA GLY A 75 1.48 13.33 11.20
C GLY A 75 2.33 12.37 12.01
N GLY A 76 3.22 11.58 11.39
CA GLY A 76 3.98 10.53 12.10
C GLY A 76 4.85 10.97 13.29
N HIS A 77 5.02 12.27 13.54
CA HIS A 77 5.73 12.81 14.71
C HIS A 77 4.77 13.29 15.83
N LEU A 78 3.47 13.27 15.58
CA LEU A 78 2.41 13.63 16.51
C LEU A 78 1.38 12.50 16.59
N PRO A 79 1.75 11.34 17.17
CA PRO A 79 0.79 10.29 17.41
C PRO A 79 -0.36 10.82 18.27
N LEU A 80 -1.58 10.46 17.91
CA LEU A 80 -2.79 10.92 18.56
C LEU A 80 -3.46 9.79 19.34
N THR A 81 -4.15 10.18 20.41
CA THR A 81 -5.10 9.33 21.12
C THR A 81 -6.40 9.19 20.34
N LYS A 82 -7.30 8.31 20.79
CA LYS A 82 -8.65 8.15 20.21
C LYS A 82 -9.46 9.45 20.14
N ASP A 83 -9.17 10.40 21.02
CA ASP A 83 -9.83 11.72 21.06
C ASP A 83 -9.12 12.78 20.19
N HIS A 84 -8.19 12.36 19.31
CA HIS A 84 -7.39 13.23 18.43
C HIS A 84 -6.53 14.27 19.16
N LYS A 85 -6.13 13.97 20.39
CA LYS A 85 -5.16 14.75 21.17
C LYS A 85 -3.78 14.13 21.07
N THR A 86 -2.73 14.94 21.20
CA THR A 86 -1.36 14.43 21.19
C THR A 86 -1.15 13.42 22.31
N ALA A 87 -0.71 12.22 21.95
CA ALA A 87 -0.38 11.17 22.90
C ALA A 87 0.86 11.56 23.71
N ARG A 88 0.81 11.41 25.04
CA ARG A 88 1.94 11.78 25.91
C ARG A 88 2.97 10.67 26.04
N ASN A 89 2.56 9.44 25.73
CA ASN A 89 3.37 8.23 25.76
C ASN A 89 2.98 7.32 24.58
N GLN A 90 3.80 6.28 24.33
CA GLN A 90 3.55 5.34 23.24
C GLN A 90 2.31 4.45 23.48
N ASP A 91 1.90 4.25 24.72
CA ASP A 91 0.75 3.40 25.06
C ASP A 91 -0.59 4.09 24.74
N GLU A 92 -0.61 5.42 24.77
CA GLU A 92 -1.75 6.26 24.39
C GLU A 92 -1.84 6.49 22.88
N ALA A 93 -0.76 6.23 22.14
CA ALA A 93 -0.66 6.46 20.70
C ALA A 93 -1.46 5.41 19.93
N THR A 94 -2.63 5.79 19.42
CA THR A 94 -3.48 4.88 18.64
C THR A 94 -3.42 5.16 17.15
N THR A 95 -3.26 6.44 16.78
CA THR A 95 -3.56 6.89 15.43
C THR A 95 -2.52 7.89 14.94
N VAL A 96 -2.23 7.85 13.64
CA VAL A 96 -1.46 8.86 12.91
C VAL A 96 -2.36 9.47 11.84
N ILE A 97 -2.37 10.79 11.72
CA ILE A 97 -3.16 11.53 10.73
C ILE A 97 -2.24 12.34 9.83
N ASP A 98 -2.18 11.99 8.54
CA ASP A 98 -1.59 12.86 7.52
C ASP A 98 -2.66 13.80 6.96
N VAL A 99 -2.32 15.08 6.78
CA VAL A 99 -3.27 16.13 6.37
C VAL A 99 -2.89 16.68 5.00
N LEU A 100 -3.75 16.46 4.01
CA LEU A 100 -3.63 17.07 2.69
C LEU A 100 -4.48 18.34 2.61
N TYR A 101 -3.88 19.43 2.15
CA TYR A 101 -4.56 20.68 1.85
C TYR A 101 -4.13 21.23 0.48
N ASP A 102 -5.08 21.43 -0.41
CA ASP A 102 -4.85 21.95 -1.78
C ASP A 102 -5.11 23.46 -1.90
N GLY A 103 -5.52 24.12 -0.81
CA GLY A 103 -5.92 25.53 -0.80
C GLY A 103 -7.44 25.73 -0.71
N GLN A 104 -8.23 24.69 -0.97
CA GLN A 104 -9.69 24.71 -0.87
C GLN A 104 -10.17 23.66 0.12
N ASP A 105 -9.81 22.40 -0.11
CA ASP A 105 -10.27 21.26 0.66
C ASP A 105 -9.18 20.70 1.56
N ILE A 106 -9.58 20.24 2.75
CA ILE A 106 -8.76 19.44 3.64
C ILE A 106 -9.19 17.98 3.52
N THR A 107 -8.22 17.07 3.36
CA THR A 107 -8.43 15.62 3.40
C THR A 107 -7.53 15.00 4.45
N LEU A 108 -8.12 14.21 5.34
CA LEU A 108 -7.41 13.50 6.40
C LEU A 108 -7.16 12.05 5.98
N PHE A 109 -5.94 11.58 6.19
CA PHE A 109 -5.55 10.19 5.99
C PHE A 109 -5.17 9.58 7.33
N GLU A 110 -6.10 8.84 7.89
CA GLU A 110 -5.96 8.19 9.18
C GLU A 110 -5.40 6.78 9.01
N THR A 111 -4.36 6.46 9.79
CA THR A 111 -3.74 5.13 9.86
C THR A 111 -3.45 4.76 11.31
N ASP A 112 -3.40 3.46 11.60
CA ASP A 112 -2.96 2.97 12.90
C ASP A 112 -1.55 3.47 13.23
N PHE A 113 -1.29 3.80 14.49
CA PHE A 113 0.08 4.04 14.94
C PHE A 113 0.84 2.71 14.96
N LEU A 114 1.88 2.62 14.12
CA LEU A 114 2.69 1.41 13.98
C LEU A 114 4.01 1.56 14.74
N LEU A 115 4.18 0.75 15.79
CA LEU A 115 5.44 0.67 16.51
C LEU A 115 6.43 -0.18 15.70
N SER A 116 7.33 0.47 14.97
CA SER A 116 8.34 -0.21 14.15
C SER A 116 9.68 0.49 14.25
N ARG A 117 10.77 -0.30 14.24
CA ARG A 117 12.14 0.20 14.10
C ARG A 117 12.50 0.52 12.65
N ASN A 118 11.70 0.00 11.71
CA ASN A 118 11.97 0.06 10.28
C ASN A 118 11.24 1.23 9.63
N THR A 119 11.64 2.44 10.01
CA THR A 119 11.03 3.70 9.54
C THR A 119 11.91 4.45 8.54
N HIS A 120 13.07 3.87 8.19
CA HIS A 120 13.98 4.48 7.23
C HIS A 120 13.37 4.47 5.83
N GLY A 121 13.46 5.60 5.13
CA GLY A 121 12.95 5.75 3.77
C GLY A 121 11.43 5.92 3.65
N THR A 122 10.67 5.98 4.75
CA THR A 122 9.21 6.22 4.73
C THR A 122 8.84 7.48 3.94
N GLY A 123 9.50 8.61 4.23
CA GLY A 123 9.27 9.88 3.54
C GLY A 123 9.61 9.84 2.04
N CYS A 124 10.77 9.28 1.67
CA CYS A 124 11.17 9.16 0.27
C CYS A 124 10.22 8.24 -0.52
N SER A 125 9.78 7.15 0.12
CA SER A 125 8.86 6.18 -0.48
C SER A 125 7.47 6.78 -0.67
N LEU A 126 7.00 7.56 0.31
CA LEU A 126 5.73 8.29 0.21
C LEU A 126 5.75 9.26 -0.97
N ALA A 127 6.75 10.15 -1.04
CA ALA A 127 6.87 11.14 -2.11
C ALA A 127 7.02 10.47 -3.49
N SER A 128 7.83 9.42 -3.59
CA SER A 128 8.02 8.68 -4.85
C SER A 128 6.73 7.97 -5.30
N SER A 129 5.99 7.38 -4.35
CA SER A 129 4.71 6.73 -4.64
C SER A 129 3.64 7.75 -5.07
N ILE A 130 3.58 8.92 -4.44
CA ILE A 130 2.70 10.02 -4.88
C ILE A 130 3.04 10.43 -6.32
N ALA A 131 4.32 10.68 -6.60
CA ALA A 131 4.78 11.09 -7.93
C ALA A 131 4.43 10.04 -8.99
N ALA A 132 4.68 8.75 -8.71
CA ALA A 132 4.34 7.65 -9.62
C ALA A 132 2.82 7.56 -9.88
N ASN A 133 2.00 7.71 -8.84
CA ASN A 133 0.55 7.67 -8.98
C ASN A 133 -0.01 8.87 -9.79
N ILE A 134 0.55 10.06 -9.59
CA ILE A 134 0.21 11.24 -10.42
C ILE A 134 0.62 11.02 -11.87
N ALA A 135 1.80 10.44 -12.12
CA ALA A 135 2.27 10.12 -13.47
C ALA A 135 1.37 9.10 -14.18
N LEU A 136 0.73 8.20 -13.43
CA LEU A 136 -0.30 7.28 -13.92
C LEU A 136 -1.68 7.92 -14.13
N GLY A 137 -1.80 9.24 -13.96
CA GLY A 137 -3.04 9.99 -14.19
C GLY A 137 -4.04 9.96 -13.03
N LYS A 138 -3.64 9.50 -11.83
CA LYS A 138 -4.51 9.60 -10.65
C LYS A 138 -4.62 11.04 -10.19
N ASP A 139 -5.81 11.43 -9.74
CA ASP A 139 -6.01 12.69 -9.02
C ASP A 139 -5.22 12.72 -7.71
N LEU A 140 -4.91 13.91 -7.20
CA LEU A 140 -4.00 14.09 -6.07
C LEU A 140 -4.48 13.36 -4.80
N LYS A 141 -5.77 13.44 -4.49
CA LYS A 141 -6.35 12.79 -3.29
C LYS A 141 -6.17 11.27 -3.37
N ARG A 142 -6.47 10.67 -4.54
CA ARG A 142 -6.26 9.22 -4.76
C ARG A 142 -4.79 8.82 -4.83
N ALA A 143 -3.92 9.68 -5.37
CA ALA A 143 -2.49 9.45 -5.42
C ALA A 143 -1.88 9.40 -4.00
N VAL A 144 -2.25 10.35 -3.14
CA VAL A 144 -1.87 10.37 -1.72
C VAL A 144 -2.43 9.16 -1.00
N HIS A 145 -3.72 8.85 -1.17
CA HIS A 145 -4.33 7.67 -0.53
C HIS A 145 -3.58 6.38 -0.88
N SER A 146 -3.25 6.19 -2.16
CA SER A 146 -2.50 5.02 -2.63
C SER A 146 -1.10 4.97 -2.01
N ALA A 147 -0.44 6.12 -1.88
CA ALA A 147 0.90 6.22 -1.34
C ALA A 147 0.97 5.97 0.18
N VAL A 148 0.01 6.50 0.95
CA VAL A 148 -0.12 6.24 2.39
C VAL A 148 -0.28 4.74 2.63
N ARG A 149 -1.19 4.08 1.90
CA ARG A 149 -1.39 2.62 2.01
C ARG A 149 -0.15 1.80 1.61
N PHE A 150 0.57 2.24 0.58
CA PHE A 150 1.82 1.60 0.17
C PHE A 150 2.87 1.66 1.29
N VAL A 151 3.09 2.84 1.89
CA VAL A 151 4.07 2.99 2.97
C VAL A 151 3.64 2.23 4.22
N GLU A 152 2.36 2.30 4.60
CA GLU A 152 1.82 1.57 5.74
C GLU A 152 2.05 0.06 5.61
N ALA A 153 1.70 -0.52 4.45
CA ALA A 153 1.93 -1.93 4.17
C ALA A 153 3.42 -2.28 4.14
N GLY A 154 4.27 -1.40 3.61
CA GLY A 154 5.71 -1.55 3.64
C GLY A 154 6.31 -1.56 5.06
N ILE A 155 5.75 -0.77 5.99
CA ILE A 155 6.13 -0.80 7.41
C ILE A 155 5.65 -2.10 8.05
N LYS A 156 4.37 -2.47 7.85
CA LYS A 156 3.76 -3.70 8.43
C LYS A 156 4.47 -4.98 8.01
N THR A 157 5.01 -5.01 6.79
CA THR A 157 5.69 -6.18 6.21
C THR A 157 7.21 -6.02 6.17
N SER A 158 7.75 -5.02 6.87
CA SER A 158 9.19 -4.82 7.00
C SER A 158 9.82 -5.97 7.80
N PHE A 159 11.09 -6.23 7.52
CA PHE A 159 11.89 -7.20 8.24
C PHE A 159 13.20 -6.54 8.64
N ASP A 160 13.76 -6.98 9.77
CA ASP A 160 14.92 -6.32 10.35
C ASP A 160 16.17 -6.60 9.52
N ILE A 161 16.75 -5.53 8.96
CA ILE A 161 18.03 -5.56 8.26
C ILE A 161 19.00 -4.64 8.99
N GLY A 162 20.13 -5.19 9.42
CA GLY A 162 21.16 -4.46 10.14
C GLY A 162 20.82 -4.20 11.61
N LYS A 163 21.56 -3.29 12.25
CA LYS A 163 21.44 -3.00 13.70
C LYS A 163 20.75 -1.66 14.01
N GLY A 164 20.50 -0.84 12.99
CA GLY A 164 19.94 0.52 13.11
C GLY A 164 18.44 0.59 12.79
N SER A 165 17.99 1.75 12.29
CA SER A 165 16.64 1.89 11.72
C SER A 165 16.59 1.22 10.36
N GLY A 166 15.86 0.11 10.25
CA GLY A 166 15.76 -0.65 9.00
C GLY A 166 14.88 0.03 7.95
N PRO A 167 14.97 -0.44 6.69
CA PRO A 167 14.12 0.05 5.60
C PRO A 167 12.70 -0.54 5.68
N ILE A 168 11.74 0.14 5.08
CA ILE A 168 10.43 -0.46 4.78
C ILE A 168 10.55 -1.53 3.69
N ASN A 169 9.60 -2.46 3.61
CA ASN A 169 9.54 -3.45 2.53
C ASN A 169 8.83 -2.89 1.29
N HIS A 170 9.56 -2.39 0.30
CA HIS A 170 8.98 -1.91 -0.97
C HIS A 170 8.36 -3.02 -1.84
N PHE A 171 8.71 -4.27 -1.59
CA PHE A 171 8.29 -5.44 -2.36
C PHE A 171 7.02 -6.10 -1.81
N HIS A 172 6.37 -5.49 -0.82
CA HIS A 172 5.17 -6.03 -0.17
C HIS A 172 3.99 -6.27 -1.15
N SER A 173 4.01 -5.64 -2.33
CA SER A 173 2.96 -5.74 -3.36
C SER A 173 3.31 -6.66 -4.54
N VAL A 174 4.56 -7.14 -4.63
CA VAL A 174 5.02 -7.95 -5.78
C VAL A 174 4.94 -9.45 -5.50
N TYR A 175 4.80 -9.83 -4.24
CA TYR A 175 4.44 -11.18 -3.87
C TYR A 175 2.92 -11.32 -3.80
N THR A 176 2.35 -12.01 -4.79
CA THR A 176 1.03 -12.62 -4.63
C THR A 176 1.24 -13.91 -3.87
N LEU A 177 0.72 -13.99 -2.63
CA LEU A 177 0.60 -15.30 -2.00
C LEU A 177 -0.37 -16.12 -2.88
N PRO A 178 -0.06 -17.38 -3.23
CA PRO A 178 -0.97 -18.22 -3.99
C PRO A 178 -2.32 -18.39 -3.28
N PHE A 179 -2.36 -18.13 -1.98
CA PHE A 179 -3.55 -18.13 -1.14
C PHE A 179 -3.55 -16.87 -0.26
N ALA A 180 -4.69 -16.20 -0.11
CA ALA A 180 -4.83 -15.09 0.84
C ALA A 180 -4.50 -15.55 2.27
N PRO A 181 -3.79 -14.75 3.09
CA PRO A 181 -3.54 -15.10 4.48
C PRO A 181 -4.88 -15.12 5.25
N GLY A 182 -5.28 -16.29 5.76
CA GLY A 182 -6.59 -16.45 6.41
C GLY A 182 -7.13 -17.88 6.49
N THR A 183 -8.37 -17.96 6.98
CA THR A 183 -9.16 -19.10 7.48
C THR A 183 -9.57 -20.17 6.46
N LEU A 184 -8.75 -20.47 5.45
CA LEU A 184 -9.06 -21.61 4.58
C LEU A 184 -9.03 -22.89 5.44
N PRO A 185 -10.17 -23.58 5.66
CA PRO A 185 -10.18 -24.76 6.50
C PRO A 185 -9.22 -25.80 5.90
N VAL A 186 -8.36 -26.38 6.74
CA VAL A 186 -7.32 -27.33 6.31
C VAL A 186 -7.89 -28.42 5.42
N GLU A 187 -9.10 -28.89 5.69
CA GLU A 187 -9.77 -29.91 4.88
C GLU A 187 -10.13 -29.42 3.47
N LYS A 188 -10.59 -28.17 3.30
CA LYS A 188 -10.83 -27.60 1.96
C LYS A 188 -9.52 -27.40 1.19
N PHE A 189 -8.44 -27.08 1.89
CA PHE A 189 -7.12 -26.98 1.27
C PHE A 189 -6.59 -28.34 0.81
N LYS A 190 -6.75 -29.39 1.63
CA LYS A 190 -6.42 -30.77 1.24
C LYS A 190 -7.24 -31.22 0.03
N GLU A 191 -8.55 -30.95 0.02
CA GLU A 191 -9.41 -31.26 -1.12
C GLU A 191 -8.94 -30.58 -2.41
N TYR A 192 -8.55 -29.30 -2.32
CA TYR A 192 -7.97 -28.58 -3.45
C TYR A 192 -6.67 -29.24 -3.94
N LEU A 193 -5.73 -29.57 -3.04
CA LEU A 193 -4.47 -30.21 -3.42
C LEU A 193 -4.68 -31.59 -4.08
N VAL A 194 -5.64 -32.37 -3.60
CA VAL A 194 -5.99 -33.66 -4.21
C VAL A 194 -6.59 -33.46 -5.60
N GLN A 195 -7.46 -32.46 -5.78
CA GLN A 195 -8.03 -32.14 -7.09
C GLN A 195 -6.96 -31.66 -8.08
N ASP A 196 -6.05 -30.80 -7.63
CA ASP A 196 -4.96 -30.27 -8.46
C ASP A 196 -3.97 -31.38 -8.87
N TYR A 197 -3.64 -32.28 -7.94
CA TYR A 197 -2.83 -33.46 -8.24
C TYR A 197 -3.48 -34.37 -9.28
N LEU A 198 -4.77 -34.69 -9.11
CA LEU A 198 -5.50 -35.53 -10.07
C LEU A 198 -5.60 -34.87 -11.44
N TYR A 199 -5.81 -33.55 -11.49
CA TYR A 199 -5.80 -32.78 -12.73
C TYR A 199 -4.44 -32.85 -13.43
N LEU A 200 -3.33 -32.66 -12.70
CA LEU A 200 -1.98 -32.74 -13.27
C LEU A 200 -1.65 -34.14 -13.78
N VAL A 201 -2.03 -35.20 -13.06
CA VAL A 201 -1.84 -36.59 -13.51
C VAL A 201 -2.63 -36.86 -14.80
N ASP A 202 -3.87 -36.38 -14.89
CA ASP A 202 -4.70 -36.54 -16.09
C ASP A 202 -4.11 -35.76 -17.28
N GLN A 203 -3.66 -34.52 -17.06
CA GLN A 203 -2.97 -33.72 -18.09
C GLN A 203 -1.68 -34.41 -18.58
N CYS A 204 -0.86 -34.96 -17.67
CA CYS A 204 0.33 -35.71 -18.04
C CYS A 204 0.00 -36.95 -18.86
N THR A 205 -1.06 -37.69 -18.48
CA THR A 205 -1.50 -38.90 -19.19
C THR A 205 -2.05 -38.56 -20.58
N LEU A 206 -2.78 -37.45 -20.70
CA LEU A 206 -3.28 -36.94 -21.97
C LEU A 206 -2.12 -36.48 -22.87
N HIS A 207 -1.11 -35.81 -22.33
CA HIS A 207 0.09 -35.44 -23.08
C HIS A 207 0.92 -36.66 -23.50
N LEU A 208 1.03 -37.69 -22.66
CA LEU A 208 1.71 -38.93 -23.01
C LEU A 208 0.97 -39.69 -24.11
N SER A 209 -0.36 -39.78 -24.02
CA SER A 209 -1.18 -40.44 -25.04
C SER A 209 -1.16 -39.68 -26.37
N ASN A 210 -1.23 -38.35 -26.33
CA ASN A 210 -1.00 -37.51 -27.51
C ASN A 210 0.41 -37.70 -28.08
N GLY A 211 1.45 -37.76 -27.23
CA GLY A 211 2.83 -38.03 -27.63
C GLY A 211 3.00 -39.38 -28.32
N LEU A 212 2.41 -40.44 -27.76
CA LEU A 212 2.39 -41.78 -28.36
C LEU A 212 1.65 -41.80 -29.71
N CYS A 213 0.53 -41.10 -29.82
CA CYS A 213 -0.22 -40.99 -31.07
C CYS A 213 0.58 -40.25 -32.14
N LEU A 214 1.34 -39.22 -31.75
CA LEU A 214 2.27 -38.51 -32.64
C LEU A 214 3.41 -39.44 -33.10
N THR A 215 3.98 -40.27 -32.23
CA THR A 215 5.05 -41.22 -32.62
C THR A 215 4.58 -42.36 -33.53
N MET A 216 3.28 -42.67 -33.52
CA MET A 216 2.67 -43.71 -34.37
C MET A 216 2.10 -43.14 -35.68
N SER A 217 2.21 -41.83 -35.89
CA SER A 217 1.67 -41.17 -37.09
C SER A 217 2.74 -41.08 -38.19
N ASN A 218 2.36 -41.49 -39.40
CA ASN A 218 3.28 -41.63 -40.54
C ASN A 218 3.45 -40.34 -41.36
N SER A 219 2.80 -39.23 -41.01
CA SER A 219 2.94 -37.94 -41.69
C SER A 219 2.55 -36.75 -40.79
N LEU A 220 3.15 -35.58 -41.07
CA LEU A 220 2.89 -34.33 -40.35
C LEU A 220 1.43 -33.85 -40.45
N GLU A 221 0.70 -34.19 -41.52
CA GLU A 221 -0.71 -33.85 -41.69
C GLU A 221 -1.63 -34.70 -40.80
N ALA A 222 -1.31 -35.98 -40.60
CA ALA A 222 -2.08 -36.88 -39.73
C ALA A 222 -1.97 -36.49 -38.24
N MET A 223 -0.87 -35.85 -37.84
CA MET A 223 -0.69 -35.29 -36.50
C MET A 223 -1.66 -34.13 -36.22
N ARG A 224 -1.99 -33.32 -37.24
CA ARG A 224 -2.84 -32.12 -37.09
C ARG A 224 -4.34 -32.44 -37.03
N SER A 225 -4.78 -33.58 -37.52
CA SER A 225 -6.20 -33.94 -37.64
C SER A 225 -6.77 -34.70 -36.42
N GLN A 226 -5.98 -34.93 -35.37
CA GLN A 226 -6.46 -35.67 -34.21
C GLN A 226 -7.37 -34.83 -33.31
N PRO A 227 -8.55 -35.35 -32.90
CA PRO A 227 -9.49 -34.59 -32.08
C PRO A 227 -8.97 -34.46 -30.65
N THR A 228 -8.60 -33.25 -30.23
CA THR A 228 -8.44 -32.87 -28.83
C THR A 228 -9.81 -32.87 -28.14
N ARG A 229 -10.33 -34.06 -27.83
CA ARG A 229 -11.56 -34.20 -27.03
C ARG A 229 -11.28 -33.88 -25.56
N LEU A 230 -11.35 -32.60 -25.22
CA LEU A 230 -11.68 -32.17 -23.86
C LEU A 230 -13.15 -32.54 -23.58
N ARG A 231 -13.40 -33.71 -22.98
CA ARG A 231 -14.66 -33.97 -22.26
C ARG A 231 -14.36 -33.92 -20.77
N ILE A 232 -14.32 -32.71 -20.22
CA ILE A 232 -14.55 -32.54 -18.78
C ILE A 232 -16.05 -32.79 -18.56
N TRP A 233 -16.42 -34.03 -18.32
CA TRP A 233 -17.78 -34.37 -17.90
C TRP A 233 -17.68 -35.38 -16.76
N ASN A 234 -17.47 -34.87 -15.55
CA ASN A 234 -17.54 -35.66 -14.32
C ASN A 234 -18.95 -35.48 -13.70
N PRO A 235 -19.85 -36.47 -13.78
CA PRO A 235 -21.24 -36.36 -13.29
C PRO A 235 -21.34 -36.21 -11.76
N LEU A 236 -20.27 -36.48 -11.00
CA LEU A 236 -20.25 -36.39 -9.54
C LEU A 236 -20.33 -34.95 -9.02
N LEU A 237 -20.01 -33.94 -9.84
CA LEU A 237 -20.10 -32.52 -9.46
C LEU A 237 -21.54 -31.97 -9.40
N HIS A 238 -22.51 -32.58 -10.10
CA HIS A 238 -23.90 -32.11 -10.06
C HIS A 238 -24.70 -32.63 -8.85
N ARG A 239 -24.35 -33.80 -8.32
CA ARG A 239 -25.07 -34.36 -7.14
C ARG A 239 -24.82 -33.59 -5.84
N ARG A 240 -23.76 -32.79 -5.74
CA ARG A 240 -23.51 -31.93 -4.55
C ARG A 240 -23.89 -30.46 -4.73
N ARG A 241 -24.11 -29.96 -5.95
CA ARG A 241 -24.65 -28.60 -6.16
C ARG A 241 -26.16 -28.51 -5.92
N SER A 242 -26.93 -29.55 -6.25
CA SER A 242 -28.39 -29.54 -6.06
C SER A 242 -28.82 -29.52 -4.59
N SER A 243 -28.01 -30.05 -3.67
CA SER A 243 -28.33 -30.08 -2.24
C SER A 243 -27.94 -28.79 -1.50
N TYR A 244 -27.00 -28.00 -2.03
CA TYR A 244 -26.59 -26.73 -1.41
C TYR A 244 -27.42 -25.52 -1.87
N THR A 245 -28.01 -25.54 -3.07
CA THR A 245 -28.84 -24.42 -3.55
C THR A 245 -30.27 -24.42 -2.98
N SER A 246 -30.75 -25.54 -2.44
CA SER A 246 -32.08 -25.61 -1.83
C SER A 246 -32.12 -25.11 -0.39
N SER A 247 -31.01 -25.15 0.37
CA SER A 247 -31.00 -24.69 1.77
C SER A 247 -30.59 -23.22 1.94
N ALA A 248 -30.10 -22.56 0.87
CA ALA A 248 -29.65 -21.17 0.91
C ALA A 248 -30.71 -20.16 0.44
N LYS A 249 -31.83 -20.62 -0.16
CA LYS A 249 -32.96 -19.75 -0.57
C LYS A 249 -34.08 -19.61 0.49
N GLN A 250 -33.94 -20.26 1.65
CA GLN A 250 -34.95 -20.24 2.72
C GLN A 250 -34.55 -19.43 3.97
N ARG A 251 -33.49 -18.59 3.87
CA ARG A 251 -33.09 -17.66 4.96
C ARG A 251 -32.76 -16.26 4.44
N CYS A 252 -33.53 -15.78 3.47
CA CYS A 252 -33.61 -14.37 3.10
C CYS A 252 -35.04 -14.08 2.64
N THR A 253 -35.94 -14.00 3.63
CA THR A 253 -37.19 -13.24 3.63
C THR A 253 -37.35 -12.71 5.04
#